data_AF-A0A958LS53-F1
#
_entry.id   AF-A0A958LS53-F1
#
_cell.length_a   1.000
_cell.length_b   1.000
_cell.length_c   1.000
_cell.angle_alpha   90.00
_cell.angle_beta   90.00
_cell.angle_gamma   90.00
#
_symmetry.space_group_name_H-M   'P 1'
#
loop_
_entity.id
_entity.type
_entity.pdbx_description
1 polymer ?
#
loop_
_entity_poly.entity_id
_entity_poly.type
_entity_poly.pdbx_seq_one_letter_code
_entity_poly.pdbx_strand_id
1 'polypeptide(L)'
;MGQRIAWAILAGVFLLGCSGPYEWSPQERRFFEALSTPYRNWSETTYGLTPNPYERTLLKTYKPRVFISPRGIGPVDFYEDYLPQTELVDHTGKVASRRVNRMLLKAFERSPGFSLRFRGPSPVCIGEACRNKRTRGYGQVYYGDVDLGEGVVLHYQVLKYNFVFPYSGLPARLSRAQEWLSGVVGDPKHWHDLDLHGAIHVFVEGSGGEPFMVLLAQHNHFRTYLVGSDIMWSPEAGLRICFAERSNEPYPCPLKQATRNVPAAATPDHVDFLFGKGDGGGGLFTGHDLVVGEAGGATPIDYDLAYLPSEDPLYTAWIPLGGRRGLGPLRFFQSGPPGMNFKFNPKLKTYFDIAQFFSFVPGDRVALRLAKEQSASMFSEDYDFMPLYRWNGRALRSSLKERFFSGYSPSR
;
A
#
# COMPACT_ATOMS: atom_id res chain seq x y z
N MET A 1 0.83 -33.39 3.05
CA MET A 1 0.04 -32.73 1.99
C MET A 1 0.09 -31.20 2.08
N GLY A 2 0.12 -30.60 3.29
CA GLY A 2 0.28 -29.14 3.47
C GLY A 2 1.63 -28.52 3.05
N GLN A 3 2.72 -29.29 2.97
CA GLN A 3 4.02 -28.77 2.49
C GLN A 3 4.10 -28.59 0.97
N ARG A 4 3.29 -29.30 0.16
CA ARG A 4 3.33 -29.17 -1.31
C ARG A 4 2.65 -27.90 -1.82
N ILE A 5 1.73 -27.34 -1.03
CA ILE A 5 1.00 -26.10 -1.37
C ILE A 5 1.88 -24.87 -1.10
N ALA A 6 2.70 -24.88 -0.04
CA ALA A 6 3.67 -23.80 0.23
C ALA A 6 4.73 -23.67 -0.89
N TRP A 7 5.16 -24.80 -1.47
CA TRP A 7 6.06 -24.80 -2.64
C TRP A 7 5.35 -24.40 -3.94
N ALA A 8 4.05 -24.66 -4.10
CA ALA A 8 3.26 -24.20 -5.24
C ALA A 8 2.94 -22.69 -5.19
N ILE A 9 2.73 -22.14 -3.99
CA ILE A 9 2.63 -20.69 -3.72
C ILE A 9 3.96 -19.99 -4.07
N LEU A 10 5.08 -20.67 -3.85
CA LEU A 10 6.43 -20.29 -4.27
C LEU A 10 6.77 -20.65 -5.73
N ALA A 11 5.83 -21.16 -6.54
CA ALA A 11 6.07 -21.55 -7.93
C ALA A 11 5.13 -20.83 -8.93
N GLY A 12 3.86 -20.61 -8.57
CA GLY A 12 2.83 -20.06 -9.47
C GLY A 12 2.99 -18.57 -9.79
N VAL A 13 3.57 -17.80 -8.87
CA VAL A 13 4.01 -16.39 -9.10
C VAL A 13 5.50 -16.33 -9.49
N PHE A 14 6.21 -17.47 -9.42
CA PHE A 14 7.67 -17.56 -9.41
C PHE A 14 8.30 -18.13 -10.69
N LEU A 15 7.49 -18.59 -11.65
CA LEU A 15 7.98 -19.15 -12.92
C LEU A 15 8.06 -18.15 -14.08
N LEU A 16 7.82 -16.86 -13.86
CA LEU A 16 8.04 -15.81 -14.88
C LEU A 16 9.46 -15.21 -14.84
N GLY A 17 10.34 -15.79 -14.04
CA GLY A 17 11.68 -15.27 -13.85
C GLY A 17 12.78 -16.23 -14.27
N CYS A 18 13.23 -16.14 -15.52
CA CYS A 18 14.64 -15.94 -15.89
C CYS A 18 14.88 -16.13 -17.41
N SER A 19 15.81 -15.32 -17.92
CA SER A 19 16.56 -15.43 -19.18
C SER A 19 15.85 -15.18 -20.52
N GLY A 20 15.81 -13.91 -20.94
CA GLY A 20 15.59 -13.48 -22.33
C GLY A 20 15.26 -11.98 -22.45
N PRO A 21 15.43 -11.34 -23.62
CA PRO A 21 14.93 -9.98 -23.85
C PRO A 21 13.41 -10.01 -23.67
N TYR A 22 12.95 -9.48 -22.53
CA TYR A 22 11.60 -9.70 -22.03
C TYR A 22 10.62 -8.81 -22.80
N GLU A 23 10.00 -9.32 -23.86
CA GLU A 23 8.73 -8.76 -24.30
C GLU A 23 7.64 -9.26 -23.36
N TRP A 24 6.84 -8.35 -22.81
CA TRP A 24 5.64 -8.76 -22.09
C TRP A 24 4.75 -9.59 -22.99
N SER A 25 4.29 -10.73 -22.47
CA SER A 25 3.23 -11.50 -23.08
C SER A 25 1.98 -10.63 -23.28
N PRO A 26 1.12 -10.95 -24.26
CA PRO A 26 -0.16 -10.24 -24.43
C PRO A 26 -1.02 -10.23 -23.16
N GLN A 27 -0.91 -11.25 -22.31
CA GLN A 27 -1.65 -11.34 -21.05
C GLN A 27 -1.10 -10.37 -20.00
N GLU A 28 0.22 -10.29 -19.82
CA GLU A 28 0.86 -9.30 -18.95
C GLU A 28 0.52 -7.88 -19.42
N ARG A 29 0.64 -7.58 -20.72
CA ARG A 29 0.23 -6.27 -21.27
C ARG A 29 -1.20 -5.93 -20.90
N ARG A 30 -2.16 -6.83 -21.14
CA ARG A 30 -3.57 -6.59 -20.78
C ARG A 30 -3.77 -6.39 -19.29
N PHE A 31 -3.04 -7.12 -18.45
CA PHE A 31 -3.09 -6.97 -16.99
C PHE A 31 -2.64 -5.57 -16.59
N PHE A 32 -1.44 -5.15 -16.99
CA PHE A 32 -0.90 -3.83 -16.67
C PHE A 32 -1.68 -2.67 -17.32
N GLU A 33 -2.22 -2.86 -18.53
CA GLU A 33 -3.14 -1.92 -19.17
C GLU A 33 -4.45 -1.77 -18.40
N ALA A 34 -5.00 -2.86 -17.86
CA ALA A 34 -6.20 -2.78 -17.01
C ALA A 34 -5.95 -2.05 -15.69
N LEU A 35 -4.68 -1.92 -15.28
CA LEU A 35 -4.24 -1.30 -14.04
C LEU A 35 -3.72 0.14 -14.22
N SER A 36 -3.66 0.66 -15.44
CA SER A 36 -3.09 1.98 -15.75
C SER A 36 -3.77 2.63 -16.98
N THR A 37 -3.25 3.77 -17.48
CA THR A 37 -3.76 4.37 -18.72
C THR A 37 -3.52 3.43 -19.91
N PRO A 38 -4.51 3.19 -20.80
CA PRO A 38 -4.34 2.33 -21.97
C PRO A 38 -3.12 2.72 -22.82
N TYR A 39 -2.34 1.73 -23.29
CA TYR A 39 -1.10 1.96 -24.04
C TYR A 39 -1.29 2.83 -25.28
N ARG A 40 -2.39 2.66 -26.00
CA ARG A 40 -2.73 3.46 -27.18
C ARG A 40 -2.86 4.97 -26.93
N ASN A 41 -3.09 5.40 -25.69
CA ASN A 41 -3.26 6.80 -25.31
C ASN A 41 -2.01 7.38 -24.63
N TRP A 42 -0.96 6.58 -24.47
CA TRP A 42 0.26 6.96 -23.79
C TRP A 42 1.21 7.71 -24.72
N SER A 43 1.87 8.75 -24.20
CA SER A 43 3.04 9.36 -24.83
C SER A 43 4.06 9.80 -23.78
N GLU A 44 5.31 9.98 -24.20
CA GLU A 44 6.40 10.48 -23.35
C GLU A 44 6.16 11.91 -22.84
N THR A 45 5.20 12.62 -23.44
CA THR A 45 4.85 14.01 -23.10
C THR A 45 3.51 14.13 -22.37
N THR A 46 2.76 13.02 -22.24
CA THR A 46 1.44 13.02 -21.59
C THR A 46 1.57 12.62 -20.13
N TYR A 47 1.35 13.58 -19.23
CA TYR A 47 1.37 13.36 -17.78
C TYR A 47 -0.03 13.35 -17.15
N GLY A 48 -1.08 13.64 -17.92
CA GLY A 48 -2.44 13.73 -17.39
C GLY A 48 -2.69 15.00 -16.58
N LEU A 49 -3.67 14.94 -15.67
CA LEU A 49 -4.15 16.12 -14.94
C LEU A 49 -3.57 16.19 -13.54
N THR A 50 -3.14 17.38 -13.11
CA THR A 50 -2.84 17.64 -11.70
C THR A 50 -4.12 17.96 -10.94
N PRO A 51 -4.20 17.67 -9.63
CA PRO A 51 -5.27 18.15 -8.77
C PRO A 51 -5.55 19.65 -8.97
N ASN A 52 -6.82 20.00 -9.15
CA ASN A 52 -7.31 21.37 -9.32
C ASN A 52 -7.33 22.14 -7.98
N PRO A 53 -7.59 23.47 -7.95
CA PRO A 53 -7.55 24.25 -6.70
C PRO A 53 -8.50 23.77 -5.60
N TYR A 54 -9.69 23.27 -5.97
CA TYR A 54 -10.66 22.71 -5.04
C TYR A 54 -10.15 21.38 -4.44
N GLU A 55 -9.64 20.48 -5.29
CA GLU A 55 -9.02 19.21 -4.85
C GLU A 55 -7.81 19.43 -3.94
N ARG A 56 -6.97 20.42 -4.25
CA ARG A 56 -5.83 20.81 -3.40
C ARG A 56 -6.31 21.33 -2.05
N THR A 57 -7.43 22.03 -2.01
CA THR A 57 -8.04 22.49 -0.75
C THR A 57 -8.50 21.30 0.07
N LEU A 58 -9.22 20.34 -0.53
CA LEU A 58 -9.63 19.11 0.16
C LEU A 58 -8.43 18.34 0.72
N LEU A 59 -7.40 18.10 -0.10
CA LEU A 59 -6.18 17.40 0.33
C LEU A 59 -5.49 18.09 1.51
N LYS A 60 -5.54 19.42 1.59
CA LYS A 60 -5.01 20.17 2.74
C LYS A 60 -5.91 20.07 3.97
N THR A 61 -7.22 20.21 3.80
CA THR A 61 -8.20 20.15 4.89
C THR A 61 -8.18 18.81 5.61
N TYR A 62 -8.10 17.70 4.86
CA TYR A 62 -8.11 16.34 5.42
C TYR A 62 -6.72 15.72 5.49
N LYS A 63 -5.66 16.54 5.46
CA LYS A 63 -4.26 16.09 5.51
C LYS A 63 -4.04 15.26 6.79
N PRO A 64 -3.66 13.97 6.70
CA PRO A 64 -3.41 13.16 7.88
C PRO A 64 -2.15 13.64 8.61
N ARG A 65 -2.18 13.58 9.94
CA ARG A 65 -0.98 13.73 10.77
C ARG A 65 -0.28 12.39 10.83
N VAL A 66 0.91 12.32 10.23
CA VAL A 66 1.68 11.08 10.15
C VAL A 66 2.83 11.08 11.15
N PHE A 67 3.11 9.92 11.72
CA PHE A 67 4.10 9.72 12.76
C PHE A 67 5.02 8.54 12.39
N ILE A 68 6.28 8.63 12.81
CA ILE A 68 7.23 7.52 12.77
C ILE A 68 7.69 7.14 14.17
N SER A 69 8.09 5.89 14.34
CA SER A 69 8.67 5.45 15.61
C SER A 69 10.07 6.04 15.84
N PRO A 70 10.59 6.01 17.09
CA PRO A 70 11.95 6.47 17.40
C PRO A 70 13.07 5.82 16.58
N ARG A 71 12.81 4.62 16.04
CA ARG A 71 13.76 3.85 15.21
C ARG A 71 13.32 3.74 13.75
N GLY A 72 12.17 4.33 13.42
CA GLY A 72 11.61 4.35 12.08
C GLY A 72 12.33 5.36 11.20
N ILE A 73 12.40 5.06 9.91
CA ILE A 73 12.94 5.98 8.91
C ILE A 73 11.86 6.96 8.47
N GLY A 74 12.26 8.20 8.17
CA GLY A 74 11.35 9.18 7.58
C GLY A 74 11.18 8.98 6.07
N PRO A 75 10.04 9.41 5.50
CA PRO A 75 9.85 9.43 4.06
C PRO A 75 10.75 10.50 3.40
N VAL A 76 10.95 10.36 2.10
CA VAL A 76 11.80 11.20 1.25
C VAL A 76 11.00 11.76 0.07
N ASP A 77 11.48 12.83 -0.56
CA ASP A 77 10.97 13.23 -1.86
C ASP A 77 11.52 12.29 -2.94
N PHE A 78 10.64 11.60 -3.67
CA PHE A 78 11.05 10.69 -4.73
C PHE A 78 11.88 11.39 -5.80
N TYR A 79 11.52 12.60 -6.22
CA TYR A 79 12.18 13.29 -7.32
C TYR A 79 13.41 14.07 -6.88
N GLU A 80 13.38 14.66 -5.69
CA GLU A 80 14.48 15.50 -5.18
C GLU A 80 15.53 14.67 -4.42
N ASP A 81 15.12 13.67 -3.63
CA ASP A 81 16.02 12.88 -2.79
C ASP A 81 16.36 11.51 -3.39
N TYR A 82 15.37 10.77 -3.90
CA TYR A 82 15.55 9.35 -4.28
C TYR A 82 16.07 9.18 -5.72
N LEU A 83 15.35 9.70 -6.71
CA LEU A 83 15.61 9.50 -8.14
C LEU A 83 17.03 9.91 -8.57
N PRO A 84 17.62 11.02 -8.08
CA PRO A 84 19.00 11.40 -8.43
C PRO A 84 20.05 10.38 -7.97
N GLN A 85 19.72 9.60 -6.93
CA GLN A 85 20.56 8.54 -6.40
C GLN A 85 20.33 7.20 -7.10
N THR A 86 19.54 7.17 -8.18
CA THR A 86 19.30 5.95 -8.97
C THR A 86 20.10 5.93 -10.26
N GLU A 87 20.13 4.77 -10.89
CA GLU A 87 20.51 4.59 -12.28
C GLU A 87 19.48 3.67 -12.96
N LEU A 88 19.23 3.92 -14.25
CA LEU A 88 18.39 3.05 -15.07
C LEU A 88 19.27 1.90 -15.57
N VAL A 89 18.86 0.68 -15.27
CA VAL A 89 19.56 -0.53 -15.70
C VAL A 89 18.65 -1.40 -16.54
N ASP A 90 19.22 -2.10 -17.51
CA ASP A 90 18.51 -3.12 -18.27
C ASP A 90 18.45 -4.46 -17.50
N HIS A 91 17.78 -5.44 -18.09
CA HIS A 91 17.58 -6.77 -17.53
C HIS A 91 18.88 -7.57 -17.34
N THR A 92 19.96 -7.19 -18.04
CA THR A 92 21.30 -7.77 -17.86
C THR A 92 22.06 -7.12 -16.71
N GLY A 93 21.53 -6.02 -16.14
CA GLY A 93 22.17 -5.22 -15.11
C GLY A 93 23.13 -4.16 -15.65
N LYS A 94 23.20 -4.00 -16.98
CA LYS A 94 24.00 -2.96 -17.63
C LYS A 94 23.31 -1.61 -17.44
N VAL A 95 24.11 -0.60 -17.11
CA VAL A 95 23.61 0.75 -16.89
C VAL A 95 23.27 1.39 -18.24
N ALA A 96 22.00 1.73 -18.41
CA ALA A 96 21.49 2.49 -19.55
C ALA A 96 21.62 3.99 -19.32
N SER A 97 21.41 4.47 -18.09
CA SER A 97 21.64 5.86 -17.72
C SER A 97 21.95 6.03 -16.23
N ARG A 98 22.92 6.88 -15.90
CA ARG A 98 23.22 7.30 -14.51
C ARG A 98 22.54 8.61 -14.11
N ARG A 99 21.91 9.29 -15.07
CA ARG A 99 21.24 10.58 -14.87
C ARG A 99 19.76 10.38 -15.10
N VAL A 100 19.11 9.70 -14.16
CA VAL A 100 17.67 9.48 -14.22
C VAL A 100 16.96 10.73 -13.76
N ASN A 101 16.04 11.20 -14.57
CA ASN A 101 15.12 12.28 -14.23
C ASN A 101 13.70 11.86 -14.60
N ARG A 102 12.71 12.67 -14.22
CA ARG A 102 11.29 12.39 -14.44
C ARG A 102 10.95 12.12 -15.91
N MET A 103 11.55 12.87 -16.84
CA MET A 103 11.33 12.72 -18.28
C MET A 103 11.88 11.39 -18.80
N LEU A 104 13.10 11.03 -18.40
CA LEU A 104 13.68 9.73 -18.74
C LEU A 104 12.86 8.60 -18.15
N LEU A 105 12.43 8.73 -16.89
CA LEU A 105 11.60 7.73 -16.25
C LEU A 105 10.28 7.55 -17.01
N LYS A 106 9.65 8.64 -17.44
CA LYS A 106 8.44 8.60 -18.28
C LYS A 106 8.69 7.84 -19.58
N ALA A 107 9.77 8.14 -20.31
CA ALA A 107 10.10 7.47 -21.58
C ALA A 107 10.30 5.95 -21.44
N PHE A 108 10.81 5.49 -20.28
CA PHE A 108 11.04 4.07 -20.00
C PHE A 108 9.96 3.42 -19.15
N GLU A 109 8.90 4.15 -18.75
CA GLU A 109 7.97 3.69 -17.73
C GLU A 109 7.23 2.41 -18.15
N ARG A 110 7.12 2.14 -19.46
CA ARG A 110 6.44 0.96 -20.04
C ARG A 110 7.39 0.03 -20.79
N SER A 111 8.70 0.17 -20.60
CA SER A 111 9.72 -0.57 -21.33
C SER A 111 10.10 -1.84 -20.56
N PRO A 112 9.54 -3.01 -20.94
CA PRO A 112 9.81 -4.23 -20.22
C PRO A 112 11.30 -4.57 -20.30
N GLY A 113 11.92 -4.88 -19.16
CA GLY A 113 13.35 -5.15 -19.08
C GLY A 113 14.21 -3.97 -18.63
N PHE A 114 13.63 -2.85 -18.20
CA PHE A 114 14.33 -1.82 -17.44
C PHE A 114 13.89 -1.81 -15.96
N SER A 115 14.75 -1.27 -15.10
CA SER A 115 14.45 -1.00 -13.69
C SER A 115 15.34 0.12 -13.16
N LEU A 116 14.93 0.77 -12.08
CA LEU A 116 15.80 1.66 -11.33
C LEU A 116 16.64 0.87 -10.34
N ARG A 117 17.94 1.17 -10.26
CA ARG A 117 18.85 0.67 -9.23
C ARG A 117 19.31 1.81 -8.35
N PHE A 118 19.10 1.69 -7.05
CA PHE A 118 19.58 2.64 -6.07
C PHE A 118 21.11 2.55 -5.91
N ARG A 119 21.82 3.67 -5.97
CA ARG A 119 23.28 3.75 -5.83
C ARG A 119 23.72 4.16 -4.43
N GLY A 120 22.85 4.87 -3.71
CA GLY A 120 23.12 5.38 -2.37
C GLY A 120 24.24 6.42 -2.28
N PRO A 121 24.48 6.94 -1.06
CA PRO A 121 23.68 6.72 0.14
C PRO A 121 22.32 7.42 0.05
N SER A 122 21.31 6.89 0.75
CA SER A 122 20.04 7.59 0.90
C SER A 122 20.15 8.61 2.04
N PRO A 123 19.78 9.89 1.84
CA PRO A 123 19.67 10.85 2.93
C PRO A 123 18.47 10.49 3.82
N VAL A 124 18.63 9.48 4.68
CA VAL A 124 17.59 9.07 5.64
C VAL A 124 17.74 9.82 6.94
N CYS A 125 16.61 10.31 7.45
CA CYS A 125 16.49 10.67 8.85
C CYS A 125 15.87 9.48 9.60
N ILE A 126 16.13 9.39 10.90
CA ILE A 126 15.59 8.33 11.78
C ILE A 126 14.99 8.98 13.01
N GLY A 127 13.77 8.58 13.37
CA GLY A 127 13.07 9.03 14.56
C GLY A 127 13.05 10.55 14.72
N GLU A 128 13.56 11.03 15.84
CA GLU A 128 13.54 12.46 16.18
C GLU A 128 14.32 13.35 15.19
N ALA A 129 15.35 12.80 14.53
CA ALA A 129 16.10 13.53 13.51
C ALA A 129 15.22 13.89 12.29
N CYS A 130 14.08 13.24 12.11
CA CYS A 130 13.13 13.57 11.06
C CYS A 130 12.20 14.74 11.38
N ARG A 131 12.07 15.17 12.64
CA ARG A 131 11.07 16.18 13.05
C ARG A 131 11.13 17.45 12.20
N ASN A 132 12.35 17.89 11.90
CA ASN A 132 12.60 19.12 11.15
C ASN A 132 12.94 18.87 9.68
N LYS A 133 12.96 17.60 9.24
CA LYS A 133 13.19 17.27 7.83
C LYS A 133 11.87 17.42 7.09
N ARG A 134 11.75 18.53 6.36
CA ARG A 134 10.62 18.75 5.47
C ARG A 134 10.63 17.69 4.37
N THR A 135 9.60 16.85 4.36
CA THR A 135 9.45 15.77 3.38
C THR A 135 8.21 16.00 2.51
N ARG A 136 7.91 15.08 1.60
CA ARG A 136 6.76 15.17 0.70
C ARG A 136 5.82 13.98 0.82
N GLY A 137 4.53 14.31 0.88
CA GLY A 137 3.43 13.39 0.59
C GLY A 137 2.85 13.71 -0.78
N TYR A 138 2.50 12.70 -1.55
CA TYR A 138 1.92 12.85 -2.88
C TYR A 138 0.40 12.69 -2.82
N GLY A 139 -0.32 13.77 -3.14
CA GLY A 139 -1.78 13.84 -3.01
C GLY A 139 -2.51 13.64 -4.34
N GLN A 140 -3.54 12.79 -4.35
CA GLN A 140 -4.46 12.59 -5.46
C GLN A 140 -5.91 12.56 -4.98
N VAL A 141 -6.85 12.94 -5.85
CA VAL A 141 -8.29 12.86 -5.57
C VAL A 141 -8.93 11.95 -6.59
N TYR A 142 -9.78 11.05 -6.11
CA TYR A 142 -10.63 10.19 -6.92
C TYR A 142 -12.08 10.39 -6.52
N TYR A 143 -13.00 10.16 -7.44
CA TYR A 143 -14.43 10.31 -7.23
C TYR A 143 -15.11 8.96 -7.41
N GLY A 144 -16.23 8.77 -6.74
CA GLY A 144 -17.08 7.62 -6.99
C GLY A 144 -18.40 7.70 -6.27
N ASP A 145 -19.23 6.74 -6.59
CA ASP A 145 -20.59 6.61 -6.08
C ASP A 145 -20.78 5.19 -5.58
N VAL A 146 -21.52 5.04 -4.48
CA VAL A 146 -21.92 3.72 -3.98
C VAL A 146 -23.41 3.69 -3.70
N ASP A 147 -24.09 2.70 -4.27
CA ASP A 147 -25.45 2.34 -3.89
C ASP A 147 -25.43 1.61 -2.54
N LEU A 148 -25.98 2.25 -1.52
CA LEU A 148 -26.15 1.66 -0.20
C LEU A 148 -27.37 0.73 -0.15
N GLY A 149 -28.24 0.74 -1.17
CA GLY A 149 -29.49 -0.02 -1.26
C GLY A 149 -30.71 0.90 -1.10
N GLU A 150 -31.89 0.41 -1.49
CA GLU A 150 -33.17 1.15 -1.39
C GLU A 150 -33.16 2.49 -2.18
N GLY A 151 -32.35 2.57 -3.24
CA GLY A 151 -32.23 3.77 -4.08
C GLY A 151 -31.33 4.85 -3.50
N VAL A 152 -30.64 4.58 -2.40
CA VAL A 152 -29.73 5.53 -1.75
C VAL A 152 -28.33 5.46 -2.37
N VAL A 153 -27.91 6.54 -3.01
CA VAL A 153 -26.55 6.68 -3.57
C VAL A 153 -25.74 7.65 -2.71
N LEU A 154 -24.62 7.15 -2.19
CA LEU A 154 -23.62 7.97 -1.51
C LEU A 154 -22.55 8.40 -2.52
N HIS A 155 -22.49 9.71 -2.78
CA HIS A 155 -21.41 10.32 -3.54
C HIS A 155 -20.20 10.53 -2.62
N TYR A 156 -19.02 10.09 -3.03
CA TYR A 156 -17.81 10.20 -2.22
C TYR A 156 -16.59 10.64 -3.03
N GLN A 157 -15.64 11.19 -2.30
CA GLN A 157 -14.30 11.51 -2.77
C GLN A 157 -13.29 10.69 -1.98
N VAL A 158 -12.23 10.24 -2.65
CA VAL A 158 -11.11 9.53 -2.04
C VAL A 158 -9.88 10.40 -2.15
N LEU A 159 -9.41 10.89 -1.01
CA LEU A 159 -8.20 11.68 -0.87
C LEU A 159 -7.05 10.72 -0.57
N LYS A 160 -6.23 10.44 -1.58
CA LYS A 160 -5.11 9.51 -1.49
C LYS A 160 -3.83 10.28 -1.17
N TYR A 161 -3.10 9.82 -0.17
CA TYR A 161 -1.79 10.32 0.23
C TYR A 161 -0.79 9.17 0.15
N ASN A 162 0.23 9.32 -0.68
CA ASN A 162 1.34 8.36 -0.78
C ASN A 162 2.61 8.95 -0.16
N PHE A 163 3.33 8.12 0.59
CA PHE A 163 4.63 8.45 1.15
C PHE A 163 5.68 7.52 0.55
N VAL A 164 6.86 8.07 0.29
CA VAL A 164 7.97 7.32 -0.30
C VAL A 164 9.05 7.16 0.74
N PHE A 165 9.40 5.91 1.03
CA PHE A 165 10.52 5.56 1.87
C PHE A 165 11.63 4.98 0.98
N PRO A 166 12.89 5.29 1.27
CA PRO A 166 13.99 4.84 0.42
C PRO A 166 14.22 3.33 0.47
N TYR A 167 13.74 2.68 1.53
CA TYR A 167 13.71 1.24 1.70
C TYR A 167 12.67 0.85 2.73
N SER A 168 12.29 -0.42 2.78
CA SER A 168 11.51 -0.99 3.89
C SER A 168 12.12 -2.31 4.34
N GLY A 169 11.88 -2.65 5.60
CA GLY A 169 12.32 -3.88 6.23
C GLY A 169 11.20 -4.91 6.39
N LEU A 170 11.59 -6.08 6.85
CA LEU A 170 10.66 -7.07 7.40
C LEU A 170 9.99 -6.54 8.69
N PRO A 171 8.87 -7.14 9.11
CA PRO A 171 8.21 -6.78 10.37
C PRO A 171 9.18 -6.70 11.56
N ALA A 172 9.00 -5.72 12.44
CA ALA A 172 9.96 -5.42 13.52
C ALA A 172 10.07 -6.51 14.59
N ARG A 173 9.08 -7.40 14.69
CA ARG A 173 9.03 -8.50 15.67
C ARG A 173 8.94 -9.84 14.95
N LEU A 174 10.08 -10.32 14.46
CA LEU A 174 10.26 -11.68 13.97
C LEU A 174 10.66 -12.64 15.11
N SER A 175 10.46 -13.94 14.93
CA SER A 175 11.09 -14.92 15.81
C SER A 175 12.62 -14.88 15.65
N ARG A 176 13.37 -15.30 16.68
CA ARG A 176 14.85 -15.29 16.64
C ARG A 176 15.41 -16.07 15.45
N ALA A 177 14.80 -17.22 15.12
CA ALA A 177 15.20 -18.04 14.00
C ALA A 177 15.00 -17.30 12.66
N GLN A 178 13.90 -16.57 12.50
CA GLN A 178 13.64 -15.78 11.30
C GLN A 178 14.57 -14.58 11.19
N GLU A 179 14.77 -13.83 12.27
CA GLU A 179 15.70 -12.69 12.26
C GLU A 179 17.11 -13.17 11.87
N TRP A 180 17.54 -14.34 12.37
CA TRP A 180 18.81 -14.95 11.99
C TRP A 180 18.83 -15.39 10.53
N LEU A 181 17.83 -16.17 10.07
CA LEU A 181 17.77 -16.66 8.69
C LEU A 181 17.68 -15.52 7.67
N SER A 182 16.87 -14.51 7.96
CA SER A 182 16.77 -13.31 7.12
C SER A 182 18.09 -12.54 7.08
N GLY A 183 18.80 -12.43 8.22
CA GLY A 183 20.13 -11.85 8.31
C GLY A 183 21.22 -12.56 7.49
N VAL A 184 21.06 -13.86 7.20
CA VAL A 184 21.96 -14.61 6.30
C VAL A 184 21.68 -14.29 4.83
N VAL A 185 20.42 -14.02 4.47
CA VAL A 185 19.98 -13.80 3.09
C VAL A 185 19.98 -12.31 2.69
N GLY A 186 19.90 -11.40 3.66
CA GLY A 186 19.87 -9.96 3.43
C GLY A 186 19.84 -9.17 4.73
N ASP A 187 19.58 -7.86 4.65
CA ASP A 187 19.36 -7.01 5.82
C ASP A 187 17.86 -6.98 6.17
N PRO A 188 17.42 -7.51 7.32
CA PRO A 188 16.01 -7.49 7.71
C PRO A 188 15.42 -6.09 7.89
N LYS A 189 16.27 -5.06 8.09
CA LYS A 189 15.83 -3.65 8.18
C LYS A 189 15.78 -2.95 6.83
N HIS A 190 16.43 -3.52 5.83
CA HIS A 190 16.56 -2.97 4.48
C HIS A 190 16.34 -4.11 3.48
N TRP A 191 15.14 -4.69 3.57
CA TRP A 191 14.75 -5.87 2.84
C TRP A 191 14.36 -5.54 1.40
N HIS A 192 13.60 -4.45 1.22
CA HIS A 192 13.19 -3.91 -0.07
C HIS A 192 13.87 -2.56 -0.35
N ASP A 193 14.36 -2.37 -1.57
CA ASP A 193 14.71 -1.04 -2.08
C ASP A 193 13.44 -0.32 -2.51
N LEU A 194 13.28 0.93 -2.08
CA LEU A 194 12.12 1.78 -2.31
C LEU A 194 10.80 1.17 -1.84
N ASP A 195 10.16 1.87 -0.91
CA ASP A 195 8.79 1.58 -0.53
C ASP A 195 7.93 2.82 -0.80
N LEU A 196 7.07 2.70 -1.81
CA LEU A 196 6.15 3.74 -2.28
C LEU A 196 4.68 3.37 -2.03
N HIS A 197 4.44 2.23 -1.37
CA HIS A 197 3.10 1.70 -1.16
C HIS A 197 2.52 2.06 0.20
N GLY A 198 3.26 2.76 1.07
CA GLY A 198 2.73 3.45 2.23
C GLY A 198 1.67 4.50 1.85
N ALA A 199 0.42 4.03 1.68
CA ALA A 199 -0.69 4.80 1.14
C ALA A 199 -1.85 4.91 2.13
N ILE A 200 -2.38 6.12 2.25
CA ILE A 200 -3.52 6.46 3.10
C ILE A 200 -4.62 6.98 2.19
N HIS A 201 -5.81 6.38 2.22
CA HIS A 201 -6.96 6.85 1.45
C HIS A 201 -8.05 7.28 2.42
N VAL A 202 -8.43 8.55 2.37
CA VAL A 202 -9.47 9.13 3.22
C VAL A 202 -10.73 9.31 2.37
N PHE A 203 -11.81 8.67 2.77
CA PHE A 203 -13.10 8.77 2.11
C PHE A 203 -13.93 9.88 2.76
N VAL A 204 -14.32 10.85 1.95
CA VAL A 204 -15.09 12.02 2.36
C VAL A 204 -16.42 12.02 1.61
N GLU A 205 -17.50 12.34 2.32
CA GLU A 205 -18.83 12.46 1.71
C GLU A 205 -18.93 13.73 0.84
N GLY A 206 -19.56 13.60 -0.32
CA GLY A 206 -19.94 14.71 -1.18
C GLY A 206 -18.77 15.63 -1.54
N SER A 207 -18.97 16.94 -1.36
CA SER A 207 -18.01 17.98 -1.74
C SER A 207 -17.14 18.49 -0.58
N GLY A 208 -16.96 17.70 0.49
CA GLY A 208 -16.20 18.10 1.67
C GLY A 208 -16.95 17.91 2.99
N GLY A 209 -17.69 16.80 3.13
CA GLY A 209 -18.32 16.40 4.38
C GLY A 209 -17.31 15.84 5.40
N GLU A 210 -17.79 15.13 6.42
CA GLU A 210 -16.89 14.46 7.35
C GLU A 210 -16.26 13.21 6.70
N PRO A 211 -15.01 12.87 7.04
CA PRO A 211 -14.45 11.58 6.68
C PRO A 211 -15.27 10.45 7.30
N PHE A 212 -15.65 9.47 6.49
CA PHE A 212 -16.44 8.34 6.97
C PHE A 212 -15.67 7.02 7.02
N MET A 213 -14.60 6.91 6.24
CA MET A 213 -13.82 5.69 6.11
C MET A 213 -12.36 6.00 5.74
N VAL A 214 -11.45 5.14 6.16
CA VAL A 214 -10.04 5.19 5.81
C VAL A 214 -9.60 3.82 5.30
N LEU A 215 -8.90 3.79 4.18
CA LEU A 215 -8.27 2.59 3.63
C LEU A 215 -6.74 2.76 3.68
N LEU A 216 -6.08 1.90 4.44
CA LEU A 216 -4.62 1.91 4.60
C LEU A 216 -4.00 0.74 3.85
N ALA A 217 -2.95 0.99 3.07
CA ALA A 217 -2.13 -0.09 2.49
C ALA A 217 -1.26 -0.72 3.57
N GLN A 218 -1.18 -2.05 3.62
CA GLN A 218 -0.45 -2.82 4.64
C GLN A 218 0.04 -4.11 3.99
N HIS A 219 1.33 -4.47 4.04
CA HIS A 219 1.91 -5.76 3.59
C HIS A 219 1.23 -6.39 2.37
N ASN A 220 1.28 -5.70 1.23
CA ASN A 220 0.67 -6.12 -0.05
C ASN A 220 -0.86 -6.32 -0.04
N HIS A 221 -1.56 -5.83 0.99
CA HIS A 221 -3.01 -5.80 1.09
C HIS A 221 -3.47 -4.41 1.54
N PHE A 222 -4.77 -4.27 1.80
CA PHE A 222 -5.31 -3.06 2.43
C PHE A 222 -6.12 -3.43 3.67
N ARG A 223 -6.38 -2.42 4.51
CA ARG A 223 -7.31 -2.53 5.61
C ARG A 223 -8.22 -1.33 5.67
N THR A 224 -9.52 -1.60 5.74
CA THR A 224 -10.55 -0.59 5.90
C THR A 224 -10.80 -0.34 7.38
N TYR A 225 -10.93 0.94 7.74
CA TYR A 225 -11.24 1.45 9.06
C TYR A 225 -12.40 2.45 8.96
N LEU A 226 -13.44 2.27 9.77
CA LEU A 226 -14.54 3.21 9.86
C LEU A 226 -14.18 4.36 10.80
N VAL A 227 -14.39 5.59 10.35
CA VAL A 227 -14.12 6.78 11.17
C VAL A 227 -15.18 6.86 12.28
N GLY A 228 -14.75 7.12 13.51
CA GLY A 228 -15.60 7.16 14.70
C GLY A 228 -15.79 5.79 15.39
N SER A 229 -15.49 4.69 14.70
CA SER A 229 -15.53 3.33 15.29
C SER A 229 -14.12 2.75 15.44
N ASP A 230 -13.38 2.62 14.34
CA ASP A 230 -12.06 2.01 14.33
C ASP A 230 -10.91 3.03 14.42
N ILE A 231 -11.14 4.23 13.89
CA ILE A 231 -10.17 5.34 13.87
C ILE A 231 -10.88 6.66 14.21
N MET A 232 -10.26 7.48 15.04
CA MET A 232 -10.81 8.78 15.42
C MET A 232 -10.34 9.87 14.44
N TRP A 233 -11.22 10.82 14.16
CA TRP A 233 -10.94 12.04 13.41
C TRP A 233 -11.58 13.23 14.13
N SER A 234 -10.89 14.37 14.12
CA SER A 234 -11.49 15.68 14.38
C SER A 234 -10.87 16.72 13.45
N PRO A 235 -11.54 17.86 13.21
CA PRO A 235 -10.97 18.95 12.41
C PRO A 235 -9.62 19.46 12.93
N GLU A 236 -9.43 19.52 14.24
CA GLU A 236 -8.24 20.06 14.89
C GLU A 236 -7.10 19.04 14.94
N ALA A 237 -7.42 17.78 15.21
CA ALA A 237 -6.44 16.72 15.37
C ALA A 237 -6.09 16.02 14.05
N GLY A 238 -6.99 16.07 13.06
CA GLY A 238 -6.90 15.28 11.83
C GLY A 238 -6.94 13.76 12.08
N LEU A 239 -6.73 12.99 11.02
CA LEU A 239 -6.48 11.55 11.14
C LEU A 239 -5.05 11.32 11.62
N ARG A 240 -4.86 10.45 12.60
CA ARG A 240 -3.54 10.11 13.14
C ARG A 240 -3.06 8.76 12.63
N ILE A 241 -2.04 8.78 11.78
CA ILE A 241 -1.50 7.58 11.15
C ILE A 241 -0.05 7.40 11.57
N CYS A 242 0.29 6.20 12.04
CA CYS A 242 1.62 5.84 12.48
C CYS A 242 2.19 4.81 11.51
N PHE A 243 3.37 5.08 10.97
CA PHE A 243 4.12 4.11 10.18
C PHE A 243 4.81 3.11 11.10
N ALA A 244 4.74 1.83 10.74
CA ALA A 244 5.41 0.77 11.46
C ALA A 244 6.94 0.91 11.40
N GLU A 245 7.62 0.51 12.48
CA GLU A 245 9.04 0.83 12.70
C GLU A 245 10.01 0.37 11.59
N ARG A 246 9.75 -0.78 10.95
CA ARG A 246 10.64 -1.33 9.90
C ARG A 246 9.98 -1.42 8.54
N SER A 247 8.74 -1.87 8.48
CA SER A 247 8.01 -2.09 7.23
C SER A 247 7.46 -0.80 6.60
N ASN A 248 7.45 0.32 7.34
CA ASN A 248 6.85 1.60 6.94
C ASN A 248 5.36 1.53 6.57
N GLU A 249 4.66 0.49 7.04
CA GLU A 249 3.24 0.33 6.72
C GLU A 249 2.38 1.26 7.60
N PRO A 250 1.38 1.97 7.02
CA PRO A 250 0.51 2.86 7.77
C PRO A 250 -0.53 2.11 8.62
N TYR A 251 -0.66 2.54 9.88
CA TYR A 251 -1.67 2.06 10.82
C TYR A 251 -2.33 3.22 11.57
N PRO A 252 -3.56 3.05 12.10
CA PRO A 252 -4.09 3.99 13.09
C PRO A 252 -3.14 4.09 14.28
N CYS A 253 -2.78 5.29 14.70
CA CYS A 253 -1.90 5.46 15.86
C CYS A 253 -2.56 4.91 17.15
N PRO A 254 -1.82 4.18 18.00
CA PRO A 254 -2.34 3.78 19.30
C PRO A 254 -2.46 5.02 20.20
N LEU A 255 -3.70 5.38 20.58
CA LEU A 255 -3.98 6.58 21.38
C LEU A 255 -3.72 6.37 22.89
N LYS A 256 -3.96 5.15 23.39
CA LYS A 256 -3.89 4.82 24.82
C LYS A 256 -2.67 3.99 25.19
N GLN A 257 -1.91 3.50 24.21
CA GLN A 257 -0.78 2.60 24.41
C GLN A 257 0.47 3.21 23.80
N ALA A 258 1.62 3.05 24.48
CA ALA A 258 2.91 3.49 23.93
C ALA A 258 3.24 2.77 22.62
N THR A 259 2.91 1.47 22.54
CA THR A 259 3.16 0.65 21.36
C THR A 259 2.03 -0.34 21.14
N ARG A 260 1.83 -0.77 19.89
CA ARG A 260 0.92 -1.84 19.49
C ARG A 260 1.63 -2.77 18.50
N ASN A 261 1.62 -4.06 18.79
CA ASN A 261 2.05 -5.07 17.83
C ASN A 261 0.87 -5.38 16.90
N VAL A 262 1.07 -5.24 15.60
CA VAL A 262 0.07 -5.59 14.59
C VAL A 262 0.60 -6.76 13.78
N PRO A 263 -0.11 -7.89 13.68
CA PRO A 263 0.40 -9.02 12.92
C PRO A 263 0.53 -8.66 11.43
N ALA A 264 1.71 -8.87 10.83
CA ALA A 264 2.02 -8.53 9.45
C ALA A 264 1.49 -9.60 8.48
N ALA A 265 0.16 -9.74 8.43
CA ALA A 265 -0.52 -10.68 7.56
C ALA A 265 -1.86 -10.11 7.10
N ALA A 266 -2.26 -10.42 5.86
CA ALA A 266 -3.55 -10.04 5.30
C ALA A 266 -4.69 -10.67 6.13
N THR A 267 -5.44 -9.86 6.86
CA THR A 267 -6.62 -10.33 7.60
C THR A 267 -7.75 -10.68 6.61
N PRO A 268 -8.62 -11.67 6.87
CA PRO A 268 -9.45 -11.84 8.07
C PRO A 268 -8.76 -12.62 9.18
N ASP A 269 -8.67 -11.94 10.32
CA ASP A 269 -8.05 -12.28 11.61
C ASP A 269 -6.64 -12.92 11.56
N HIS A 270 -5.95 -12.69 10.44
CA HIS A 270 -4.59 -13.13 10.09
C HIS A 270 -4.46 -14.61 9.75
N VAL A 271 -5.54 -15.22 9.22
CA VAL A 271 -5.61 -16.59 8.66
C VAL A 271 -4.65 -17.56 9.37
N ASP A 272 -4.97 -17.71 10.65
CA ASP A 272 -4.31 -18.42 11.76
C ASP A 272 -2.79 -18.26 11.84
N PHE A 273 -2.33 -17.01 11.70
CA PHE A 273 -0.95 -16.54 11.57
C PHE A 273 -0.10 -17.57 10.80
N LEU A 274 -0.59 -17.84 9.59
CA LEU A 274 -0.10 -18.76 8.56
C LEU A 274 0.20 -20.20 9.05
N PHE A 275 -0.56 -20.61 10.07
CA PHE A 275 -0.83 -21.95 10.62
C PHE A 275 0.08 -22.52 11.72
N GLY A 276 0.43 -21.68 12.71
CA GLY A 276 0.69 -22.15 14.08
C GLY A 276 -0.52 -22.06 15.04
N LYS A 277 -1.68 -21.60 14.53
CA LYS A 277 -3.02 -21.56 15.13
C LYS A 277 -3.17 -21.10 16.60
N GLY A 278 -3.09 -19.78 16.82
CA GLY A 278 -3.74 -18.97 17.89
C GLY A 278 -3.53 -19.36 19.38
N ASP A 279 -3.60 -18.50 20.39
CA ASP A 279 -3.66 -17.05 20.50
C ASP A 279 -2.27 -16.55 20.93
N GLY A 280 -1.55 -15.85 20.03
CA GLY A 280 -0.25 -15.22 20.33
C GLY A 280 1.01 -16.04 19.98
N GLY A 281 0.89 -17.31 19.61
CA GLY A 281 1.99 -18.14 19.11
C GLY A 281 2.07 -18.11 17.58
N GLY A 282 2.82 -17.18 17.02
CA GLY A 282 3.01 -17.13 15.58
C GLY A 282 3.78 -18.32 15.03
N GLY A 283 3.43 -18.79 13.83
CA GLY A 283 4.21 -19.81 13.13
C GLY A 283 5.67 -19.36 12.91
N LEU A 284 6.55 -20.30 12.55
CA LEU A 284 7.97 -20.05 12.29
C LEU A 284 8.26 -18.98 11.23
N PHE A 285 7.27 -18.54 10.45
CA PHE A 285 7.43 -17.60 9.31
C PHE A 285 6.54 -16.36 9.42
N THR A 286 6.35 -15.89 10.65
CA THR A 286 5.31 -14.96 10.99
C THR A 286 5.90 -13.80 11.82
N GLY A 287 5.37 -12.58 11.72
CA GLY A 287 6.04 -11.41 12.28
C GLY A 287 5.10 -10.25 12.56
N HIS A 288 5.34 -9.49 13.62
CA HIS A 288 4.50 -8.34 13.94
C HIS A 288 5.18 -7.04 13.55
N ASP A 289 4.41 -6.16 12.96
CA ASP A 289 4.73 -4.75 12.88
C ASP A 289 4.61 -4.11 14.25
N LEU A 290 5.61 -3.29 14.57
CA LEU A 290 5.62 -2.49 15.77
C LEU A 290 5.17 -1.08 15.42
N VAL A 291 3.97 -0.72 15.86
CA VAL A 291 3.42 0.63 15.73
C VAL A 291 3.64 1.36 17.05
N VAL A 292 4.34 2.48 17.01
CA VAL A 292 4.64 3.30 18.19
C VAL A 292 3.76 4.54 18.16
N GLY A 293 3.04 4.82 19.25
CA GLY A 293 2.26 6.05 19.42
C GLY A 293 3.09 7.16 20.05
N GLU A 294 2.53 8.36 20.19
CA GLU A 294 3.23 9.51 20.81
C GLU A 294 3.68 9.21 22.24
N ALA A 295 2.87 8.50 23.03
CA ALA A 295 3.24 8.07 24.38
C ALA A 295 4.46 7.14 24.40
N GLY A 296 4.76 6.47 23.27
CA GLY A 296 5.97 5.67 23.08
C GLY A 296 7.12 6.42 22.40
N GLY A 297 7.00 7.74 22.23
CA GLY A 297 8.02 8.59 21.60
C GLY A 297 7.92 8.69 20.07
N ALA A 298 6.77 8.36 19.47
CA ALA A 298 6.61 8.57 18.04
C ALA A 298 6.72 10.06 17.67
N THR A 299 7.50 10.36 16.63
CA THR A 299 7.77 11.72 16.19
C THR A 299 6.80 12.07 15.05
N PRO A 300 6.06 13.19 15.13
CA PRO A 300 5.27 13.67 14.00
C PRO A 300 6.19 14.10 12.87
N ILE A 301 5.79 13.80 11.64
CA ILE A 301 6.51 14.25 10.44
C ILE A 301 5.79 15.48 9.89
N ASP A 302 6.56 16.55 9.65
CA ASP A 302 6.10 17.65 8.84
C ASP A 302 6.39 17.39 7.36
N TYR A 303 5.37 17.56 6.51
CA TYR A 303 5.47 17.26 5.09
C TYR A 303 4.64 18.21 4.24
N ASP A 304 5.14 18.55 3.06
CA ASP A 304 4.35 19.24 2.06
C ASP A 304 3.58 18.26 1.18
N LEU A 305 2.44 18.73 0.66
CA LEU A 305 1.73 18.00 -0.38
C LEU A 305 2.26 18.40 -1.75
N ALA A 306 2.75 17.40 -2.49
CA ALA A 306 2.99 17.49 -3.92
C ALA A 306 1.78 17.01 -4.71
N TYR A 307 1.45 17.71 -5.79
CA TYR A 307 0.30 17.44 -6.65
C TYR A 307 0.81 17.04 -8.03
N LEU A 308 1.25 15.79 -8.15
CA LEU A 308 1.73 15.28 -9.42
C LEU A 308 0.54 15.05 -10.38
N PRO A 309 0.77 15.18 -11.69
CA PRO A 309 -0.19 14.75 -12.71
C PRO A 309 -0.60 13.27 -12.57
N SER A 310 -1.82 12.93 -12.99
CA SER A 310 -2.41 11.59 -12.81
C SER A 310 -1.68 10.44 -13.53
N GLU A 311 -0.92 10.74 -14.57
CA GLU A 311 -0.12 9.80 -15.36
C GLU A 311 1.39 10.03 -15.18
N ASP A 312 1.76 10.57 -14.03
CA ASP A 312 3.15 10.66 -13.62
C ASP A 312 3.77 9.26 -13.44
N PRO A 313 5.04 9.05 -13.85
CA PRO A 313 5.67 7.73 -13.75
C PRO A 313 5.76 7.20 -12.31
N LEU A 314 5.81 8.06 -11.29
CA LEU A 314 5.74 7.60 -9.90
C LEU A 314 4.43 6.85 -9.60
N TYR A 315 3.35 7.22 -10.29
CA TYR A 315 2.05 6.56 -10.16
C TYR A 315 1.88 5.39 -11.13
N THR A 316 2.34 5.54 -12.37
CA THR A 316 1.95 4.63 -13.46
C THR A 316 3.08 3.78 -14.04
N ALA A 317 4.32 3.90 -13.56
CA ALA A 317 5.43 3.12 -14.12
C ALA A 317 5.21 1.63 -13.97
N TRP A 318 5.43 0.91 -15.06
CA TRP A 318 5.38 -0.54 -15.16
C TRP A 318 6.72 -1.18 -14.81
N ILE A 319 7.81 -0.43 -14.96
CA ILE A 319 9.13 -0.88 -14.54
C ILE A 319 9.25 -0.84 -13.01
N PRO A 320 10.05 -1.73 -12.40
CA PRO A 320 10.43 -1.63 -11.00
C PRO A 320 11.13 -0.30 -10.71
N LEU A 321 10.62 0.45 -9.73
CA LEU A 321 11.18 1.74 -9.31
C LEU A 321 12.28 1.59 -8.24
N GLY A 322 12.55 0.38 -7.75
CA GLY A 322 13.66 0.06 -6.86
C GLY A 322 14.50 -1.11 -7.36
N GLY A 323 15.72 -1.21 -6.84
CA GLY A 323 16.74 -2.13 -7.32
C GLY A 323 16.34 -3.60 -7.19
N ARG A 324 16.83 -4.46 -8.10
CA ARG A 324 16.79 -5.90 -7.92
C ARG A 324 17.94 -6.32 -7.02
N ARG A 325 17.71 -6.53 -5.73
CA ARG A 325 18.70 -7.21 -4.87
C ARG A 325 18.46 -8.72 -4.88
N GLY A 326 19.51 -9.51 -4.73
CA GLY A 326 19.37 -10.95 -4.58
C GLY A 326 20.70 -11.67 -4.55
N LEU A 327 20.81 -12.64 -3.64
CA LEU A 327 21.85 -13.66 -3.63
C LEU A 327 21.34 -14.89 -4.41
N GLY A 328 21.88 -15.14 -5.60
CA GLY A 328 21.59 -16.35 -6.37
C GLY A 328 20.21 -16.36 -7.06
N PRO A 329 19.48 -17.49 -7.12
CA PRO A 329 18.19 -17.62 -7.83
C PRO A 329 16.98 -17.00 -7.09
N LEU A 330 17.14 -16.53 -5.85
CA LEU A 330 16.07 -15.96 -5.01
C LEU A 330 15.88 -14.44 -5.20
N ARG A 331 15.98 -13.94 -6.45
CA ARG A 331 16.05 -12.50 -6.78
C ARG A 331 14.73 -11.72 -6.68
N PHE A 332 13.61 -12.41 -6.45
CA PHE A 332 12.28 -11.84 -6.67
C PHE A 332 11.76 -11.03 -5.48
N PHE A 333 12.16 -11.38 -4.26
CA PHE A 333 11.62 -10.78 -3.04
C PHE A 333 12.24 -9.44 -2.65
N GLN A 334 13.18 -8.91 -3.42
CA GLN A 334 13.89 -7.66 -3.07
C GLN A 334 13.86 -6.64 -4.21
N SER A 335 13.00 -6.83 -5.21
CA SER A 335 12.78 -5.84 -6.28
C SER A 335 11.84 -4.74 -5.78
N GLY A 336 12.10 -3.49 -6.15
CA GLY A 336 11.18 -2.40 -5.83
C GLY A 336 9.87 -2.51 -6.63
N PRO A 337 8.79 -1.90 -6.13
CA PRO A 337 7.48 -2.02 -6.75
C PRO A 337 7.37 -1.24 -8.08
N PRO A 338 6.34 -1.55 -8.89
CA PRO A 338 5.89 -0.64 -9.94
C PRO A 338 5.25 0.63 -9.33
N GLY A 339 4.66 1.49 -10.16
CA GLY A 339 4.07 2.76 -9.71
C GLY A 339 2.97 2.61 -8.64
N MET A 340 2.70 3.70 -7.92
CA MET A 340 1.80 3.70 -6.75
C MET A 340 0.32 3.39 -7.05
N ASN A 341 -0.10 3.42 -8.32
CA ASN A 341 -1.50 3.19 -8.72
C ASN A 341 -1.77 1.77 -9.20
N PHE A 342 -0.78 0.89 -9.13
CA PHE A 342 -0.97 -0.53 -9.41
C PHE A 342 -1.97 -1.16 -8.44
N LYS A 343 -3.15 -1.54 -8.95
CA LYS A 343 -4.14 -2.28 -8.16
C LYS A 343 -3.79 -3.77 -8.16
N PHE A 344 -4.01 -4.43 -7.04
CA PHE A 344 -3.72 -5.85 -6.89
C PHE A 344 -4.68 -6.77 -7.67
N ASN A 345 -5.89 -6.29 -8.01
CA ASN A 345 -6.88 -7.07 -8.76
C ASN A 345 -7.66 -6.17 -9.75
N PRO A 346 -7.63 -6.44 -11.07
CA PRO A 346 -8.32 -5.63 -12.07
C PRO A 346 -9.85 -5.70 -11.98
N LYS A 347 -10.42 -6.72 -11.30
CA LYS A 347 -11.87 -6.82 -11.06
C LYS A 347 -12.37 -5.82 -10.01
N LEU A 348 -11.49 -5.28 -9.17
CA LEU A 348 -11.82 -4.23 -8.19
C LEU A 348 -11.58 -2.86 -8.82
N LYS A 349 -12.63 -2.33 -9.45
CA LYS A 349 -12.52 -1.17 -10.33
C LYS A 349 -12.39 0.13 -9.55
N THR A 350 -13.05 0.26 -8.41
CA THR A 350 -13.07 1.50 -7.61
C THR A 350 -12.33 1.33 -6.28
N TYR A 351 -11.93 2.44 -5.65
CA TYR A 351 -11.41 2.41 -4.29
C TYR A 351 -12.44 1.92 -3.28
N PHE A 352 -13.73 2.13 -3.53
CA PHE A 352 -14.77 1.56 -2.68
C PHE A 352 -14.84 0.05 -2.82
N ASP A 353 -14.65 -0.51 -4.02
CA ASP A 353 -14.57 -1.98 -4.20
C ASP A 353 -13.41 -2.58 -3.40
N ILE A 354 -12.26 -1.91 -3.41
CA ILE A 354 -11.09 -2.30 -2.61
C ILE A 354 -11.42 -2.19 -1.12
N ALA A 355 -11.98 -1.07 -0.67
CA ALA A 355 -12.35 -0.88 0.73
C ALA A 355 -13.39 -1.90 1.20
N GLN A 356 -14.37 -2.22 0.37
CA GLN A 356 -15.36 -3.25 0.60
C GLN A 356 -14.69 -4.62 0.74
N PHE A 357 -13.81 -5.00 -0.19
CA PHE A 357 -13.10 -6.27 -0.12
C PHE A 357 -12.28 -6.42 1.16
N PHE A 358 -11.63 -5.34 1.61
CA PHE A 358 -10.75 -5.32 2.79
C PHE A 358 -11.44 -4.86 4.10
N SER A 359 -12.76 -4.80 4.13
CA SER A 359 -13.55 -4.47 5.31
C SER A 359 -13.85 -5.69 6.16
N PHE A 360 -12.83 -6.17 6.89
CA PHE A 360 -12.99 -7.33 7.79
C PHE A 360 -13.39 -6.90 9.20
N VAL A 361 -14.47 -7.46 9.73
CA VAL A 361 -14.85 -7.26 11.13
C VAL A 361 -14.03 -8.21 12.01
N PRO A 362 -13.33 -7.73 13.06
CA PRO A 362 -12.61 -8.61 13.96
C PRO A 362 -13.52 -9.70 14.56
N GLY A 363 -13.10 -10.95 14.50
CA GLY A 363 -13.86 -12.11 14.98
C GLY A 363 -14.86 -12.70 13.97
N ASP A 364 -14.92 -12.17 12.75
CA ASP A 364 -15.84 -12.65 11.72
C ASP A 364 -15.40 -14.00 11.13
N ARG A 365 -15.93 -15.06 11.74
CA ARG A 365 -15.67 -16.45 11.33
C ARG A 365 -16.14 -16.78 9.91
N VAL A 366 -17.14 -16.07 9.40
CA VAL A 366 -17.64 -16.31 8.03
C VAL A 366 -16.68 -15.70 7.02
N ALA A 367 -16.28 -14.44 7.23
CA ALA A 367 -15.26 -13.80 6.40
C ALA A 367 -13.94 -14.60 6.43
N LEU A 368 -13.54 -15.09 7.61
CA LEU A 368 -12.36 -15.96 7.77
C LEU A 368 -12.45 -17.23 6.93
N ARG A 369 -13.59 -17.94 6.99
CA ARG A 369 -13.81 -19.15 6.20
C ARG A 369 -13.75 -18.85 4.70
N LEU A 370 -14.47 -17.82 4.25
CA LEU A 370 -14.50 -17.43 2.84
C LEU A 370 -13.10 -17.05 2.33
N ALA A 371 -12.32 -16.30 3.09
CA ALA A 371 -10.95 -15.98 2.72
C ALA A 371 -10.02 -17.20 2.72
N LYS A 372 -10.19 -18.16 3.64
CA LYS A 372 -9.44 -19.42 3.62
C LYS A 372 -9.74 -20.23 2.35
N GLU A 373 -11.02 -20.42 2.04
CA GLU A 373 -11.47 -21.11 0.81
C GLU A 373 -10.92 -20.43 -0.45
N GLN A 374 -10.90 -19.09 -0.44
CA GLN A 374 -10.39 -18.26 -1.54
C GLN A 374 -8.86 -18.20 -1.63
N SER A 375 -8.14 -18.27 -0.51
CA SER A 375 -6.66 -18.19 -0.50
C SER A 375 -6.00 -19.33 -1.25
N ALA A 376 -6.64 -20.51 -1.28
CA ALA A 376 -6.19 -21.66 -2.04
C ALA A 376 -6.30 -21.47 -3.56
N SER A 377 -7.19 -20.57 -4.02
CA SER A 377 -7.45 -20.28 -5.43
C SER A 377 -7.01 -18.88 -5.87
N MET A 378 -6.39 -18.08 -4.98
CA MET A 378 -6.01 -16.67 -5.22
C MET A 378 -5.16 -16.45 -6.47
N PHE A 379 -4.44 -17.48 -6.92
CA PHE A 379 -3.58 -17.45 -8.10
C PHE A 379 -4.11 -18.29 -9.28
N SER A 380 -5.30 -18.87 -9.16
CA SER A 380 -5.97 -19.53 -10.29
C SER A 380 -6.73 -18.51 -11.13
N GLU A 381 -6.84 -18.74 -12.43
CA GLU A 381 -7.70 -17.94 -13.31
C GLU A 381 -9.18 -17.98 -12.86
N ASP A 382 -9.57 -19.06 -12.17
CA ASP A 382 -10.87 -19.28 -11.57
C ASP A 382 -11.05 -18.61 -10.20
N TYR A 383 -10.17 -17.68 -9.81
CA TYR A 383 -10.31 -16.95 -8.57
C TYR A 383 -11.62 -16.16 -8.52
N ASP A 384 -12.59 -16.70 -7.78
CA ASP A 384 -13.85 -16.05 -7.47
C ASP A 384 -13.79 -15.37 -6.09
N PHE A 385 -13.41 -14.09 -6.10
CA PHE A 385 -13.41 -13.24 -4.91
C PHE A 385 -14.82 -12.80 -4.49
N MET A 386 -15.85 -13.04 -5.31
CA MET A 386 -17.19 -12.49 -5.12
C MET A 386 -17.87 -12.91 -3.81
N PRO A 387 -17.75 -14.16 -3.31
CA PRO A 387 -18.35 -14.53 -2.03
C PRO A 387 -17.88 -13.64 -0.87
N LEU A 388 -16.57 -13.50 -0.70
CA LEU A 388 -16.00 -12.64 0.34
C LEU A 388 -16.32 -11.16 0.11
N TYR A 389 -16.17 -10.68 -1.13
CA TYR A 389 -16.52 -9.30 -1.49
C TYR A 389 -17.98 -8.96 -1.15
N ARG A 390 -18.93 -9.85 -1.47
CA ARG A 390 -20.36 -9.67 -1.15
C ARG A 390 -20.61 -9.72 0.36
N TRP A 391 -19.93 -10.60 1.08
CA TRP A 391 -20.04 -10.70 2.54
C TRP A 391 -19.59 -9.41 3.21
N ASN A 392 -18.35 -8.99 2.97
CA ASN A 392 -17.79 -7.76 3.54
C ASN A 392 -18.57 -6.52 3.09
N GLY A 393 -19.08 -6.51 1.85
CA GLY A 393 -19.92 -5.43 1.33
C GLY A 393 -21.23 -5.24 2.05
N ARG A 394 -21.91 -6.32 2.43
CA ARG A 394 -23.13 -6.21 3.24
C ARG A 394 -22.82 -5.59 4.59
N ALA A 395 -21.79 -6.08 5.29
CA ALA A 395 -21.40 -5.54 6.59
C ALA A 395 -21.03 -4.05 6.50
N LEU A 396 -20.17 -3.68 5.55
CA LEU A 396 -19.73 -2.30 5.35
C LEU A 396 -20.92 -1.38 5.03
N ARG A 397 -21.78 -1.76 4.08
CA ARG A 397 -22.95 -0.95 3.73
C ARG A 397 -23.93 -0.80 4.88
N SER A 398 -24.15 -1.85 5.68
CA SER A 398 -24.97 -1.75 6.89
C SER A 398 -24.41 -0.73 7.88
N SER A 399 -23.10 -0.75 8.15
CA SER A 399 -22.45 0.24 9.03
C SER A 399 -22.54 1.66 8.48
N LEU A 400 -22.38 1.83 7.16
CA LEU A 400 -22.56 3.14 6.52
C LEU A 400 -24.02 3.61 6.59
N LYS A 401 -24.99 2.73 6.36
CA LYS A 401 -26.41 3.06 6.51
C LYS A 401 -26.71 3.52 7.92
N GLU A 402 -26.27 2.78 8.93
CA GLU A 402 -26.48 3.17 10.32
C GLU A 402 -25.89 4.55 10.61
N ARG A 403 -24.67 4.83 10.14
CA ARG A 403 -24.06 6.16 10.31
C ARG A 403 -24.86 7.28 9.67
N PHE A 404 -25.24 7.14 8.40
CA PHE A 404 -25.89 8.22 7.65
C PHE A 404 -27.39 8.33 7.92
N PHE A 405 -28.03 7.28 8.46
CA PHE A 405 -29.50 7.21 8.59
C PHE A 405 -30.01 6.87 10.00
N SER A 406 -29.17 6.63 11.01
CA SER A 406 -29.66 6.49 12.41
C SER A 406 -30.26 7.78 13.00
N GLY A 407 -30.11 8.92 12.31
CA GLY A 407 -30.88 10.15 12.57
C GLY A 407 -32.14 10.33 11.69
N TYR A 408 -32.39 9.43 10.73
CA TYR A 408 -33.53 9.46 9.84
C TYR A 408 -34.61 8.51 10.38
N SER A 409 -35.43 9.01 11.30
CA SER A 409 -36.70 8.35 11.62
C SER A 409 -37.66 8.71 10.47
N PRO A 410 -38.04 7.78 9.58
CA PRO A 410 -39.16 8.06 8.70
C PRO A 410 -40.39 8.09 9.61
N SER A 411 -40.88 9.28 9.90
CA SER A 411 -42.18 9.44 10.56
C SER A 411 -43.20 8.61 9.79
N ARG A 412 -43.78 7.63 10.49
CA ARG A 412 -44.86 6.76 10.01
C ARG A 412 -46.07 7.56 9.56
#